data_AF-A7T8L3-F1
#
_entry.id   AF-A7T8L3-F1
#
_cell.length_a   1.000
_cell.length_b   1.000
_cell.length_c   1.000
_cell.angle_alpha   90.00
_cell.angle_beta   90.00
_cell.angle_gamma   90.00
#
_symmetry.space_group_name_H-M   'P 1'
#
loop_
_entity.id
_entity.type
_entity.pdbx_description
1 polymer ?
#
loop_
_entity_poly.entity_id
_entity_poly.type
_entity_poly.pdbx_seq_one_letter_code
_entity_poly.pdbx_strand_id
1 'polypeptide(L)'
;MTGEEWVEWTKIQKLVLELINSGIYDVSDKFAVVIQPFMFRGPRNKEGGLVAEFFGPDCIHLNTLGHASAATALWNNMLEPVGNKSDVWLAKASLKCPTQ
;
A
#
# COMPACT_ATOMS: atom_id res chain seq x y z
N MET A 1 -12.30 6.10 -13.33
CA MET A 1 -13.10 5.42 -12.31
C MET A 1 -14.33 6.24 -12.03
N THR A 2 -15.50 5.61 -12.11
CA THR A 2 -16.77 6.24 -11.73
C THR A 2 -16.96 6.22 -10.21
N GLY A 3 -17.95 6.94 -9.69
CA GLY A 3 -18.24 6.95 -8.24
C GLY A 3 -18.59 5.56 -7.68
N GLU A 4 -19.21 4.69 -8.46
CA GLU A 4 -19.59 3.33 -8.04
C GLU A 4 -18.37 2.40 -7.90
N GLU A 5 -17.41 2.47 -8.83
CA GLU A 5 -16.18 1.67 -8.75
C GLU A 5 -15.37 2.01 -7.49
N TRP A 6 -15.30 3.29 -7.11
CA TRP A 6 -14.65 3.74 -5.87
C TRP A 6 -15.35 3.21 -4.60
N VAL A 7 -16.68 3.09 -4.61
CA VAL A 7 -17.44 2.52 -3.48
C VAL A 7 -17.13 1.03 -3.30
N GLU A 8 -16.99 0.27 -4.39
CA GLU A 8 -16.64 -1.16 -4.28
C GLU A 8 -15.17 -1.37 -3.85
N TRP A 9 -14.23 -0.54 -4.30
CA TRP A 9 -12.83 -0.61 -3.86
C TRP A 9 -12.66 -0.35 -2.36
N THR A 10 -13.37 0.63 -1.83
CA THR A 10 -13.33 0.94 -0.39
C THR A 10 -13.94 -0.19 0.46
N LYS A 11 -14.93 -0.91 -0.08
CA LYS A 11 -15.49 -2.11 0.55
C LYS A 11 -14.48 -3.26 0.62
N ILE A 12 -13.73 -3.53 -0.45
CA ILE A 12 -12.67 -4.57 -0.44
C ILE A 12 -11.61 -4.23 0.61
N GLN A 13 -11.14 -2.98 0.66
CA GLN A 13 -10.16 -2.54 1.65
C GLN A 13 -10.67 -2.75 3.08
N LYS A 14 -11.95 -2.41 3.33
CA LYS A 14 -12.60 -2.62 4.62
C LYS A 14 -12.68 -4.10 5.00
N LEU A 15 -13.09 -4.97 4.09
CA LEU A 15 -13.19 -6.42 4.34
C LEU A 15 -11.82 -7.03 4.67
N VAL A 16 -10.75 -6.59 3.99
CA VAL A 16 -9.38 -7.04 4.28
C VAL A 16 -8.97 -6.60 5.70
N LEU A 17 -9.28 -5.36 6.10
CA LEU A 17 -9.00 -4.88 7.46
C LEU A 17 -9.80 -5.64 8.51
N GLU A 18 -11.09 -5.91 8.27
CA GLU A 18 -11.92 -6.73 9.16
C GLU A 18 -11.36 -8.14 9.31
N LEU A 19 -10.95 -8.77 8.20
CA LEU A 19 -10.35 -10.10 8.21
C LEU A 19 -9.06 -10.15 9.04
N ILE A 20 -8.15 -9.20 8.82
CA ILE A 20 -6.87 -9.15 9.53
C ILE A 20 -7.09 -8.91 11.03
N ASN A 21 -8.07 -8.10 11.40
CA ASN A 21 -8.38 -7.79 12.80
C ASN A 21 -9.36 -8.76 13.47
N SER A 22 -9.82 -9.81 12.75
CA SER A 22 -10.82 -10.75 13.27
C SER A 22 -10.27 -11.73 14.32
N GLY A 23 -8.94 -11.79 14.49
CA GLY A 23 -8.27 -12.73 15.39
C GLY A 23 -8.13 -14.15 14.85
N ILE A 24 -8.62 -14.45 13.64
CA ILE A 24 -8.52 -15.80 13.06
C ILE A 24 -7.06 -16.26 12.82
N TYR A 25 -6.13 -15.32 12.76
CA TYR A 25 -4.70 -15.58 12.58
C TYR A 25 -3.92 -15.56 13.91
N ASP A 26 -4.54 -15.15 15.01
CA ASP A 26 -3.92 -15.03 16.34
C ASP A 26 -3.88 -16.39 17.07
N VAL A 27 -3.56 -17.44 16.33
CA VAL A 27 -3.54 -18.84 16.80
C VAL A 27 -2.12 -19.32 17.14
N SER A 28 -1.09 -18.55 16.78
CA SER A 28 0.31 -18.87 17.06
C SER A 28 1.16 -17.59 17.16
N ASP A 29 2.18 -17.63 18.01
CA ASP A 29 3.21 -16.60 18.16
C ASP A 29 4.34 -16.68 17.12
N LYS A 30 4.28 -17.64 16.19
CA LYS A 30 5.32 -17.88 15.17
C LYS A 30 5.25 -16.96 13.97
N PHE A 31 4.13 -16.24 13.80
CA PHE A 31 3.95 -15.29 12.71
C PHE A 31 2.95 -14.21 13.13
N ALA A 32 2.95 -13.11 12.39
CA ALA A 32 1.95 -12.06 12.51
C ALA A 32 1.39 -11.74 11.12
N VAL A 33 0.11 -11.35 11.07
CA VAL A 33 -0.52 -10.84 9.86
C VAL A 33 -0.69 -9.33 10.02
N VAL A 34 0.00 -8.55 9.18
CA VAL A 34 0.00 -7.09 9.26
C VAL A 34 -0.27 -6.51 7.88
N ILE A 35 -1.32 -5.68 7.78
CA ILE A 35 -1.65 -4.96 6.55
C ILE A 35 -0.55 -3.93 6.21
N GLN A 36 -0.23 -3.81 4.92
CA GLN A 36 0.62 -2.74 4.41
C GLN A 36 -0.20 -1.87 3.43
N PRO A 37 -0.89 -0.82 3.92
CA PRO A 37 -1.91 -0.12 3.15
C PRO A 37 -1.35 0.83 2.08
N PHE A 38 -0.04 0.92 1.86
CA PHE A 38 0.60 1.87 0.94
C PHE A 38 0.01 1.90 -0.48
N MET A 39 -0.60 0.80 -0.93
CA MET A 39 -1.20 0.68 -2.26
C MET A 39 -2.67 1.15 -2.34
N PHE A 40 -3.35 1.39 -1.21
CA PHE A 40 -4.78 1.72 -1.19
C PHE A 40 -5.14 2.94 -2.04
N ARG A 41 -4.24 3.94 -2.10
CA ARG A 41 -4.38 5.10 -2.98
C ARG A 41 -3.50 5.06 -4.25
N GLY A 42 -2.70 4.01 -4.43
CA GLY A 42 -1.75 3.90 -5.55
C GLY A 42 -0.62 4.95 -5.52
N PRO A 43 0.23 5.01 -6.56
CA PRO A 43 1.36 5.93 -6.61
C PRO A 43 0.88 7.37 -6.80
N ARG A 44 1.39 8.28 -5.97
CA ARG A 44 1.06 9.70 -5.96
C ARG A 44 2.31 10.57 -6.00
N ASN A 45 2.26 11.64 -6.78
CA ASN A 45 3.24 12.73 -6.72
C ASN A 45 2.98 13.62 -5.48
N LYS A 46 3.80 14.65 -5.27
CA LYS A 46 3.68 15.53 -4.09
C LYS A 46 2.40 16.37 -4.12
N GLU A 47 1.83 16.56 -5.30
CA GLU A 47 0.62 17.30 -5.58
C GLU A 47 -0.64 16.40 -5.50
N GLY A 48 -0.49 15.10 -5.23
CA GLY A 48 -1.59 14.14 -5.13
C GLY A 48 -2.10 13.57 -6.46
N GLY A 49 -1.41 13.85 -7.58
CA GLY A 49 -1.69 13.27 -8.89
C GLY A 49 -1.11 11.85 -9.05
N LEU A 50 -1.74 11.03 -9.91
CA LEU A 50 -1.24 9.71 -10.28
C LEU A 50 0.12 9.82 -11.01
N VAL A 51 1.05 8.93 -10.68
CA VAL A 51 2.34 8.86 -11.37
C VAL A 51 2.24 7.86 -12.53
N ALA A 52 1.81 8.36 -13.69
CA ALA A 52 1.58 7.53 -14.88
C ALA A 52 2.86 6.82 -15.39
N GLU A 53 4.04 7.42 -15.15
CA GLU A 53 5.36 6.88 -15.52
C GLU A 53 5.68 5.53 -14.86
N PHE A 54 4.93 5.12 -13.83
CA PHE A 54 5.14 3.84 -13.14
C PHE A 54 4.44 2.66 -13.81
N PHE A 55 3.60 2.92 -14.81
CA PHE A 55 2.81 1.89 -15.48
C PHE A 55 3.43 1.50 -16.82
N GLY A 56 3.17 0.26 -17.25
CA GLY A 56 3.53 -0.24 -18.55
C GLY A 56 2.63 0.31 -19.67
N PRO A 57 2.81 -0.16 -20.91
CA PRO A 57 2.03 0.30 -22.07
C PRO A 57 0.51 0.10 -21.95
N ASP A 58 0.07 -0.86 -21.12
CA ASP A 58 -1.34 -1.12 -20.84
C ASP A 58 -1.96 -0.19 -19.78
N CYS A 59 -1.15 0.68 -19.16
CA CYS A 59 -1.54 1.59 -18.10
C CYS A 59 -2.07 0.91 -16.82
N ILE A 60 -1.89 -0.41 -16.66
CA ILE A 60 -2.43 -1.21 -15.55
C ILE A 60 -1.30 -1.84 -14.75
N HIS A 61 -0.36 -2.53 -15.42
CA HIS A 61 0.73 -3.21 -14.73
C HIS A 61 1.86 -2.23 -14.42
N LEU A 62 2.52 -2.42 -13.29
CA LEU A 62 3.71 -1.66 -12.96
C LEU A 62 4.84 -2.03 -13.93
N ASN A 63 5.57 -1.04 -14.41
CA ASN A 63 6.85 -1.27 -15.10
C ASN A 63 7.99 -1.43 -14.08
N THR A 64 9.23 -1.59 -14.55
CA THR A 64 10.41 -1.77 -13.68
C THR A 64 10.57 -0.63 -12.66
N LEU A 65 10.33 0.62 -13.07
CA LEU A 65 10.41 1.78 -12.18
C LEU A 65 9.28 1.76 -11.14
N GLY A 66 8.05 1.44 -11.57
CA GLY A 66 6.91 1.26 -10.68
C GLY A 66 7.15 0.19 -9.63
N HIS A 67 7.66 -0.98 -10.01
CA HIS A 67 8.02 -2.03 -9.06
C HIS A 67 9.12 -1.61 -8.07
N ALA A 68 10.16 -0.92 -8.54
CA ALA A 68 11.23 -0.43 -7.65
C ALA A 68 10.72 0.59 -6.62
N SER A 69 9.87 1.52 -7.05
CA SER A 69 9.26 2.50 -6.14
C SER A 69 8.24 1.86 -5.20
N ALA A 70 7.48 0.84 -5.65
CA ALA A 70 6.56 0.07 -4.81
C ALA A 70 7.32 -0.66 -3.68
N ALA A 71 8.48 -1.23 -4.01
CA ALA A 71 9.33 -1.90 -3.01
C ALA A 71 9.82 -0.91 -1.94
N THR A 72 10.17 0.31 -2.32
CA THR A 72 10.55 1.38 -1.36
C THR A 72 9.37 1.79 -0.49
N ALA A 73 8.17 1.94 -1.08
CA ALA A 73 6.96 2.27 -0.33
C ALA A 73 6.60 1.16 0.67
N LEU A 74 6.62 -0.11 0.25
CA LEU A 74 6.42 -1.26 1.12
C LEU A 74 7.44 -1.28 2.26
N TRP A 75 8.73 -1.12 1.96
CA TRP A 75 9.79 -1.09 2.98
C TRP A 75 9.54 -0.02 4.03
N ASN A 76 9.25 1.20 3.58
CA ASN A 76 8.96 2.32 4.47
C ASN A 76 7.70 2.08 5.32
N ASN A 77 6.69 1.41 4.75
CA ASN A 77 5.44 1.08 5.44
C ASN A 77 5.63 -0.02 6.49
N MET A 78 6.53 -0.99 6.25
CA MET A 78 6.90 -1.99 7.25
C MET A 78 7.56 -1.39 8.48
N LEU A 79 8.29 -0.27 8.33
CA LEU A 79 8.94 0.45 9.42
C LEU A 79 8.00 1.41 10.18
N GLU A 80 6.77 1.60 9.73
CA GLU A 80 5.76 2.40 10.43
C GLU A 80 5.05 1.59 11.52
N PRO A 81 4.65 2.22 12.64
CA PRO A 81 3.94 1.54 13.72
C PRO A 81 2.66 0.84 13.24
N VAL A 82 2.37 -0.34 13.78
CA VAL A 82 1.11 -1.05 13.53
C VAL A 82 -0.07 -0.15 13.96
N GLY A 83 -1.11 -0.07 13.13
CA GLY A 83 -2.26 0.82 13.36
C GLY A 83 -2.04 2.27 12.93
N ASN A 84 -0.80 2.69 12.62
CA ASN A 84 -0.48 4.03 12.14
C ASN A 84 0.42 3.98 10.89
N LYS A 85 -0.03 3.22 9.90
CA LYS A 85 0.66 3.03 8.61
C LYS A 85 0.09 3.96 7.55
N SER A 86 0.96 4.53 6.73
CA SER A 86 0.60 5.33 5.57
C SER A 86 -0.14 4.48 4.53
N ASP A 87 -1.24 5.00 4.00
CA ASP A 87 -2.04 4.36 2.95
C ASP A 87 -1.78 4.96 1.55
N VAL A 88 -0.74 5.78 1.45
CA VAL A 88 -0.32 6.47 0.22
C VAL A 88 1.10 6.07 -0.17
N TRP A 89 1.29 5.76 -1.45
CA TRP A 89 2.58 5.51 -2.05
C TRP A 89 3.12 6.80 -2.67
N LEU A 90 4.07 7.45 -1.98
CA LEU A 90 4.75 8.63 -2.49
C LEU A 90 5.86 8.23 -3.48
N ALA A 91 5.73 8.62 -4.75
CA ALA A 91 6.58 8.14 -5.84
C ALA A 91 8.09 8.45 -5.67
N LYS A 92 8.43 9.54 -4.99
CA LYS A 92 9.81 9.98 -4.73
C LYS A 92 10.18 9.86 -3.25
N ALA A 93 9.65 8.86 -2.55
CA ALA A 93 10.05 8.56 -1.19
C ALA A 93 11.49 8.05 -1.15
N SER A 94 12.28 8.57 -0.20
CA SER A 94 13.59 7.98 0.12
C SER A 94 13.40 6.69 0.90
N LEU A 95 14.30 5.73 0.70
CA LEU A 95 14.35 4.52 1.52
C LEU A 95 14.71 4.89 2.97
N LYS A 96 13.84 4.55 3.92
CA LYS A 96 14.09 4.77 5.34
C LYS A 96 15.02 3.68 5.88
N CYS A 97 16.00 4.10 6.68
CA CYS A 97 16.79 3.17 7.47
C CYS A 97 16.03 2.80 8.75
N PRO A 98 16.10 1.54 9.21
CA PRO A 98 15.60 1.18 10.53
C PRO A 98 16.31 2.00 11.60
N THR A 99 15.56 2.66 12.47
CA THR A 99 16.08 3.30 13.67
C THR A 99 16.02 2.26 14.78
N GLN A 100 17.17 1.73 15.19
CA GLN A 100 17.23 1.00 16.46
C GLN A 100 16.82 1.92 17.61
#